data_AF-X0Y7X8-F1
#
_entry.id   AF-X0Y7X8-F1
#
_cell.length_a   1.000
_cell.length_b   1.000
_cell.length_c   1.000
_cell.angle_alpha   90.00
_cell.angle_beta   90.00
_cell.angle_gamma   90.00
#
_symmetry.space_group_name_H-M   'P 1'
#
loop_
_entity.id
_entity.type
_entity.pdbx_description
1 polymer ?
#
loop_
_entity_poly.entity_id
_entity_poly.type
_entity_poly.pdbx_seq_one_letter_code
_entity_poly.pdbx_strand_id
1 'polypeptide(L)'
;RPSAPVVFTSAANALAADVADDVATTIYVDSAAGFPAAPFYITVDSEVMLVTAMAGVGNTEWTVERGQNGTTAAPHLASAPVVFTPAANTLAVDVTDLLDTTIVVTSAAGFPAPATPFNDFYIIVDSEVMLVTAMSGPGNTVWGVDRGQKGTTAASHLASAPVVFYAATDTLAADVDDLDTTTTIY
;
A
#
# COMPACT_ATOMS: atom_id res chain seq x y z
N ARG A 1 -2.44 -25.79 8.48
CA ARG A 1 -3.78 -25.29 8.07
C ARG A 1 -3.53 -24.21 7.03
N PRO A 2 -4.15 -24.21 5.83
CA PRO A 2 -4.03 -23.04 4.96
C PRO A 2 -4.61 -21.84 5.71
N SER A 3 -3.84 -20.75 5.77
CA SER A 3 -4.27 -19.48 6.34
C SER A 3 -5.53 -19.01 5.60
N ALA A 4 -6.49 -18.47 6.34
CA ALA A 4 -7.67 -17.85 5.76
C ALA A 4 -7.23 -16.77 4.75
N PRO A 5 -7.99 -16.55 3.65
CA PRO A 5 -7.72 -15.45 2.73
C PRO A 5 -7.68 -14.15 3.53
N VAL A 6 -6.58 -13.42 3.41
CA VAL A 6 -6.44 -12.09 4.01
C VAL A 6 -7.55 -11.23 3.40
N VAL A 7 -8.54 -10.88 4.22
CA VAL A 7 -9.61 -9.98 3.81
C VAL A 7 -9.00 -8.59 3.75
N PHE A 8 -8.76 -8.10 2.53
CA PHE A 8 -8.28 -6.76 2.28
C PHE A 8 -9.40 -5.76 2.57
N THR A 9 -9.55 -5.36 3.82
CA THR A 9 -10.23 -4.11 4.10
C THR A 9 -9.26 -3.01 3.70
N SER A 10 -9.52 -2.34 2.56
CA SER A 10 -8.90 -1.05 2.30
C SER A 10 -8.96 -0.23 3.59
N ALA A 11 -7.86 0.37 4.02
CA ALA A 11 -7.95 1.42 5.02
C ALA A 11 -8.90 2.49 4.45
N ALA A 12 -10.14 2.49 4.89
CA ALA A 12 -11.13 3.50 4.57
C ALA A 12 -11.04 4.51 5.69
N ASN A 13 -10.41 5.65 5.41
CA ASN A 13 -10.48 6.79 6.28
C ASN A 13 -11.47 7.81 5.70
N ALA A 14 -11.68 8.94 6.36
CA ALA A 14 -12.55 10.00 5.90
C ALA A 14 -11.81 11.35 5.89
N LEU A 15 -12.29 12.26 5.04
CA LEU A 15 -11.90 13.66 5.13
C LEU A 15 -12.37 14.24 6.48
N ALA A 16 -11.46 14.87 7.22
CA ALA A 16 -11.79 15.53 8.49
C ALA A 16 -12.47 16.90 8.28
N ALA A 17 -12.37 17.48 7.09
CA ALA A 17 -12.96 18.76 6.72
C ALA A 17 -13.32 18.81 5.24
N ASP A 18 -14.24 19.72 4.88
CA ASP A 18 -14.58 19.98 3.48
C ASP A 18 -13.34 20.43 2.69
N VAL A 19 -13.19 19.90 1.47
CA VAL A 19 -12.25 20.39 0.46
C VAL A 19 -13.04 21.34 -0.44
N ALA A 20 -12.91 22.64 -0.16
CA ALA A 20 -13.87 23.66 -0.61
C ALA A 20 -13.88 23.94 -2.12
N ASP A 21 -12.76 23.76 -2.83
CA ASP A 21 -12.64 24.06 -4.25
C ASP A 21 -11.71 23.09 -5.00
N ASP A 22 -11.59 23.26 -6.32
CA ASP A 22 -10.80 22.45 -7.24
C ASP A 22 -9.29 22.80 -7.25
N VAL A 23 -8.87 23.83 -6.51
CA VAL A 23 -7.47 24.29 -6.44
C VAL A 23 -6.80 24.03 -5.09
N ALA A 24 -7.54 23.53 -4.10
CA ALA A 24 -6.99 23.13 -2.80
C ALA A 24 -5.81 22.16 -2.95
N THR A 25 -4.67 22.50 -2.34
CA THR A 25 -3.45 21.68 -2.34
C THR A 25 -3.24 20.92 -1.03
N THR A 26 -4.13 21.10 -0.07
CA THR A 26 -4.05 20.49 1.26
C THR A 26 -5.40 19.89 1.62
N ILE A 27 -5.39 18.66 2.12
CA ILE A 27 -6.57 17.99 2.68
C ILE A 27 -6.28 17.53 4.10
N TYR A 28 -7.34 17.37 4.90
CA TYR A 28 -7.26 16.84 6.25
C TYR A 28 -7.99 15.52 6.31
N VAL A 29 -7.39 14.54 6.97
CA VAL A 29 -7.94 13.19 7.10
C VAL A 29 -8.09 12.82 8.58
N ASP A 30 -9.12 12.06 8.94
CA ASP A 30 -9.35 11.68 10.35
C ASP A 30 -8.20 10.85 10.97
N SER A 31 -7.47 10.08 10.15
CA SER A 31 -6.36 9.22 10.56
C SER A 31 -5.47 8.87 9.36
N ALA A 32 -4.16 8.86 9.56
CA ALA A 32 -3.20 8.34 8.57
C ALA A 32 -2.98 6.82 8.68
N ALA A 33 -3.62 6.14 9.64
CA ALA A 33 -3.40 4.72 9.87
C ALA A 33 -3.76 3.89 8.63
N GLY A 34 -2.85 3.01 8.22
CA GLY A 34 -3.04 2.13 7.06
C GLY A 34 -2.66 2.77 5.71
N PHE A 35 -2.29 4.05 5.67
CA PHE A 35 -1.71 4.67 4.48
C PHE A 35 -0.17 4.59 4.52
N PRO A 36 0.50 4.43 3.37
CA PRO A 36 1.97 4.48 3.30
C PRO A 36 2.51 5.89 3.56
N ALA A 37 3.82 6.01 3.67
CA ALA A 37 4.46 7.32 3.56
C ALA A 37 4.28 7.89 2.15
N ALA A 38 4.08 9.21 2.05
CA ALA A 38 4.06 9.90 0.76
C ALA A 38 5.36 9.66 -0.05
N PRO A 39 5.28 9.60 -1.40
CA PRO A 39 4.09 9.85 -2.22
C PRO A 39 3.22 8.61 -2.45
N PHE A 40 1.90 8.80 -2.53
CA PHE A 40 0.93 7.74 -2.88
C PHE A 40 -0.37 8.29 -3.47
N TYR A 41 -1.15 7.46 -4.16
CA TYR A 41 -2.45 7.87 -4.68
C TYR A 41 -3.59 7.51 -3.73
N ILE A 42 -4.59 8.37 -3.70
CA ILE A 42 -5.88 8.15 -3.05
C ILE A 42 -7.01 8.42 -4.03
N THR A 43 -8.16 7.84 -3.76
CA THR A 43 -9.43 8.18 -4.40
C THR A 43 -10.34 8.78 -3.34
N VAL A 44 -10.94 9.92 -3.66
CA VAL A 44 -12.03 10.54 -2.91
C VAL A 44 -13.18 10.75 -3.89
N ASP A 45 -14.35 10.19 -3.58
CA ASP A 45 -15.48 10.09 -4.51
C ASP A 45 -15.06 9.50 -5.89
N SER A 46 -15.01 10.32 -6.93
CA SER A 46 -14.57 9.94 -8.29
C SER A 46 -13.25 10.58 -8.72
N GLU A 47 -12.56 11.24 -7.80
CA GLU A 47 -11.29 11.91 -8.05
C GLU A 47 -10.11 11.08 -7.52
N VAL A 48 -9.07 10.96 -8.34
CA VAL A 48 -7.77 10.43 -7.91
C VAL A 48 -6.85 11.60 -7.59
N MET A 49 -6.22 11.56 -6.41
CA MET A 49 -5.25 12.56 -5.97
C MET A 49 -3.93 11.89 -5.64
N LEU A 50 -2.81 12.55 -5.91
CA LEU A 50 -1.48 12.17 -5.46
C LEU A 50 -1.17 12.91 -4.16
N VAL A 51 -1.08 12.19 -3.06
CA VAL A 51 -0.55 12.70 -1.81
C VAL A 51 0.97 12.80 -1.95
N THR A 52 1.53 14.02 -1.86
CA THR A 52 2.96 14.30 -2.05
C THR A 52 3.70 14.51 -0.74
N ALA A 53 3.00 14.89 0.33
CA ALA A 53 3.57 15.02 1.67
C ALA A 53 2.51 14.79 2.75
N MET A 54 2.95 14.38 3.93
CA MET A 54 2.11 14.23 5.12
C MET A 54 2.73 15.02 6.28
N ALA A 55 1.91 15.75 7.02
CA ALA A 55 2.30 16.65 8.10
C ALA A 55 1.22 16.68 9.20
N GLY A 56 1.44 17.52 10.22
CA GLY A 56 0.52 17.68 11.34
C GLY A 56 0.61 16.55 12.38
N VAL A 57 -0.16 16.71 13.47
CA VAL A 57 -0.22 15.69 14.53
C VAL A 57 -0.84 14.41 13.98
N GLY A 58 -0.10 13.31 14.08
CA GLY A 58 -0.55 12.01 13.55
C GLY A 58 -0.58 11.93 12.03
N ASN A 59 0.15 12.80 11.32
CA ASN A 59 0.22 12.84 9.85
C ASN A 59 -1.15 13.05 9.18
N THR A 60 -2.04 13.83 9.78
CA THR A 60 -3.43 14.04 9.34
C THR A 60 -3.62 15.22 8.38
N GLU A 61 -2.56 15.96 8.07
CA GLU A 61 -2.56 17.08 7.10
C GLU A 61 -1.75 16.66 5.87
N TRP A 62 -2.39 16.51 4.72
CA TRP A 62 -1.77 15.97 3.51
C TRP A 62 -1.68 17.02 2.41
N THR A 63 -0.50 17.16 1.81
CA THR A 63 -0.32 17.92 0.57
C THR A 63 -0.70 17.02 -0.60
N VAL A 64 -1.54 17.52 -1.51
CA VAL A 64 -2.04 16.76 -2.67
C VAL A 64 -1.84 17.49 -3.99
N GLU A 65 -1.56 16.73 -5.03
CA GLU A 65 -1.79 17.12 -6.42
C GLU A 65 -3.05 16.41 -6.92
N ARG A 66 -3.94 17.16 -7.55
CA ARG A 66 -5.33 16.76 -7.78
C ARG A 66 -5.64 16.47 -9.25
N GLY A 67 -6.77 15.81 -9.51
CA GLY A 67 -7.17 15.45 -10.88
C GLY A 67 -6.19 14.50 -11.57
N GLN A 68 -5.62 13.56 -10.83
CA GLN A 68 -4.64 12.60 -11.35
C GLN A 68 -5.33 11.52 -12.19
N ASN A 69 -4.54 10.82 -13.01
CA ASN A 69 -4.99 9.68 -13.83
C ASN A 69 -6.23 9.99 -14.72
N GLY A 70 -6.35 11.22 -15.20
CA GLY A 70 -7.45 11.63 -16.07
C GLY A 70 -8.77 11.94 -15.34
N THR A 71 -8.76 12.01 -14.01
CA THR A 71 -9.89 12.51 -13.22
C THR A 71 -9.91 14.04 -13.18
N THR A 72 -11.03 14.62 -12.75
CA THR A 72 -11.17 16.09 -12.62
C THR A 72 -11.19 16.47 -11.14
N ALA A 73 -10.46 17.51 -10.78
CA ALA A 73 -10.51 18.07 -9.43
C ALA A 73 -11.93 18.60 -9.12
N ALA A 74 -12.54 18.14 -8.03
CA ALA A 74 -13.89 18.53 -7.60
C ALA A 74 -13.98 18.81 -6.09
N PRO A 75 -14.88 19.70 -5.61
CA PRO A 75 -15.09 19.85 -4.17
C PRO A 75 -15.51 18.53 -3.51
N HIS A 76 -15.05 18.28 -2.28
CA HIS A 76 -15.42 17.11 -1.48
C HIS A 76 -15.92 17.54 -0.11
N LEU A 77 -16.90 16.82 0.43
CA LEU A 77 -17.42 17.08 1.77
C LEU A 77 -16.60 16.36 2.83
N ALA A 78 -16.60 16.90 4.05
CA ALA A 78 -16.15 16.19 5.24
C ALA A 78 -16.86 14.82 5.32
N SER A 79 -16.16 13.85 5.90
CA SER A 79 -16.55 12.45 5.95
C SER A 79 -16.60 11.72 4.60
N ALA A 80 -16.24 12.35 3.47
CA ALA A 80 -16.08 11.62 2.21
C ALA A 80 -14.99 10.54 2.39
N PRO A 81 -15.22 9.30 1.90
CA PRO A 81 -14.24 8.24 2.04
C PRO A 81 -12.94 8.57 1.30
N VAL A 82 -11.83 8.44 2.02
CA VAL A 82 -10.47 8.51 1.48
C VAL A 82 -9.98 7.08 1.36
N VAL A 83 -9.82 6.62 0.13
CA VAL A 83 -9.43 5.25 -0.17
C VAL A 83 -8.04 5.24 -0.77
N PHE A 84 -7.11 4.54 -0.12
CA PHE A 84 -5.81 4.30 -0.73
C PHE A 84 -6.00 3.63 -2.10
N THR A 85 -5.45 4.26 -3.14
CA THR A 85 -5.49 3.76 -4.50
C THR A 85 -4.11 3.19 -4.77
N PRO A 86 -3.88 1.89 -4.52
CA PRO A 86 -2.62 1.29 -4.93
C PRO A 86 -2.50 1.54 -6.44
N ALA A 87 -1.41 2.16 -6.86
CA ALA A 87 -1.11 2.19 -8.27
C ALA A 87 -0.97 0.73 -8.70
N ALA A 88 -1.96 0.22 -9.44
CA ALA A 88 -1.84 -1.07 -10.11
C ALA A 88 -0.75 -0.88 -11.17
N ASN A 89 0.42 -1.37 -10.84
CA ASN A 89 1.52 -1.48 -11.76
C ASN A 89 1.57 -2.93 -12.25
N THR A 90 2.44 -3.24 -13.19
CA THR A 90 2.59 -4.62 -13.64
C THR A 90 4.04 -5.05 -13.64
N LEU A 91 4.26 -6.36 -13.56
CA LEU A 91 5.56 -6.93 -13.86
C LEU A 91 5.91 -6.66 -15.33
N ALA A 92 7.09 -6.12 -15.59
CA ALA A 92 7.59 -5.87 -16.94
C ALA A 92 8.07 -7.16 -17.63
N VAL A 93 8.44 -8.18 -16.84
CA VAL A 93 8.94 -9.47 -17.29
C VAL A 93 8.42 -10.59 -16.39
N ASP A 94 8.41 -11.83 -16.88
CA ASP A 94 8.06 -12.99 -16.08
C ASP A 94 9.04 -13.16 -14.90
N VAL A 95 8.52 -13.59 -13.75
CA VAL A 95 9.30 -14.02 -12.57
C VAL A 95 9.04 -15.51 -12.42
N THR A 96 9.93 -16.33 -12.97
CA THR A 96 9.68 -17.78 -13.11
C THR A 96 10.43 -18.63 -12.09
N ASP A 97 11.54 -18.15 -11.54
CA ASP A 97 12.30 -18.88 -10.52
C ASP A 97 11.77 -18.54 -9.13
N LEU A 98 11.66 -19.54 -8.26
CA LEU A 98 11.23 -19.36 -6.87
C LEU A 98 12.32 -18.68 -6.02
N LEU A 99 13.56 -18.63 -6.51
CA LEU A 99 14.70 -18.00 -5.85
C LEU A 99 15.02 -16.59 -6.36
N ASP A 100 14.25 -16.05 -7.33
CA ASP A 100 14.44 -14.69 -7.81
C ASP A 100 14.33 -13.69 -6.65
N THR A 101 15.37 -12.88 -6.46
CA THR A 101 15.41 -11.80 -5.45
C THR A 101 15.22 -10.42 -6.07
N THR A 102 14.88 -10.37 -7.35
CA THR A 102 14.64 -9.13 -8.07
C THR A 102 13.42 -9.26 -8.96
N ILE A 103 12.60 -8.21 -9.02
CA ILE A 103 11.52 -8.08 -9.99
C ILE A 103 11.70 -6.78 -10.79
N VAL A 104 11.14 -6.74 -11.99
CA VAL A 104 11.09 -5.52 -12.80
C VAL A 104 9.64 -5.13 -12.99
N VAL A 105 9.34 -3.87 -12.72
CA VAL A 105 7.98 -3.34 -12.82
C VAL A 105 7.88 -2.28 -13.93
N THR A 106 6.69 -2.04 -14.45
CA THR A 106 6.49 -1.10 -15.55
C THR A 106 6.64 0.39 -15.15
N SER A 107 6.42 0.74 -13.88
CA SER A 107 6.57 2.11 -13.34
C SER A 107 6.68 2.14 -11.82
N ALA A 108 7.58 2.90 -11.19
CA ALA A 108 7.58 3.01 -9.72
C ALA A 108 6.48 3.93 -9.14
N ALA A 109 5.68 4.58 -9.99
CA ALA A 109 4.70 5.57 -9.54
C ALA A 109 3.64 4.96 -8.62
N GLY A 110 3.32 5.66 -7.52
CA GLY A 110 2.32 5.24 -6.54
C GLY A 110 2.79 4.17 -5.54
N PHE A 111 4.08 3.84 -5.54
CA PHE A 111 4.75 3.10 -4.47
C PHE A 111 5.68 4.04 -3.69
N PRO A 112 6.05 3.69 -2.44
CA PRO A 112 6.96 4.50 -1.65
C PRO A 112 8.24 4.85 -2.41
N ALA A 113 8.59 6.13 -2.44
CA ALA A 113 9.83 6.58 -3.06
C ALA A 113 11.04 6.02 -2.28
N PRO A 114 12.16 5.71 -2.95
CA PRO A 114 13.36 5.28 -2.26
C PRO A 114 13.83 6.37 -1.28
N ALA A 115 14.08 5.97 -0.04
CA ALA A 115 14.65 6.81 1.01
C ALA A 115 16.07 6.33 1.37
N THR A 116 16.80 7.14 2.14
CA THR A 116 18.09 6.75 2.72
C THR A 116 18.05 6.90 4.25
N PRO A 117 18.10 5.81 5.04
CA PRO A 117 18.11 4.40 4.61
C PRO A 117 16.81 4.01 3.89
N PHE A 118 16.86 2.93 3.10
CA PHE A 118 15.68 2.46 2.38
C PHE A 118 14.60 2.04 3.37
N ASN A 119 13.36 2.44 3.10
CA ASN A 119 12.20 2.06 3.89
C ASN A 119 11.52 0.90 3.17
N ASP A 120 11.70 -0.30 3.68
CA ASP A 120 11.08 -1.48 3.09
C ASP A 120 9.55 -1.37 3.12
N PHE A 121 8.92 -1.94 2.10
CA PHE A 121 7.47 -2.01 2.03
C PHE A 121 7.00 -3.28 1.34
N TYR A 122 5.76 -3.68 1.61
CA TYR A 122 5.21 -4.90 1.05
C TYR A 122 4.41 -4.62 -0.21
N ILE A 123 4.44 -5.57 -1.13
CA ILE A 123 3.61 -5.63 -2.32
C ILE A 123 2.93 -6.99 -2.39
N ILE A 124 1.86 -7.07 -3.17
CA ILE A 124 1.24 -8.32 -3.58
C ILE A 124 1.27 -8.45 -5.09
N VAL A 125 1.64 -9.63 -5.56
CA VAL A 125 1.57 -10.05 -6.96
C VAL A 125 0.80 -11.36 -7.01
N ASP A 126 -0.30 -11.40 -7.76
CA ASP A 126 -1.29 -12.49 -7.70
C ASP A 126 -1.72 -12.80 -6.24
N SER A 127 -1.25 -13.92 -5.68
CA SER A 127 -1.48 -14.32 -4.28
C SER A 127 -0.23 -14.33 -3.41
N GLU A 128 0.90 -13.85 -3.91
CA GLU A 128 2.17 -13.78 -3.18
C GLU A 128 2.42 -12.39 -2.63
N VAL A 129 2.73 -12.29 -1.34
CA VAL A 129 3.20 -11.05 -0.73
C VAL A 129 4.73 -11.05 -0.74
N MET A 130 5.34 -9.97 -1.21
CA MET A 130 6.79 -9.78 -1.26
C MET A 130 7.19 -8.52 -0.49
N LEU A 131 8.34 -8.52 0.17
CA LEU A 131 8.94 -7.35 0.80
C LEU A 131 9.92 -6.73 -0.18
N VAL A 132 9.67 -5.49 -0.61
CA VAL A 132 10.61 -4.72 -1.41
C VAL A 132 11.68 -4.13 -0.48
N THR A 133 12.94 -4.45 -0.74
CA THR A 133 14.11 -4.09 0.09
C THR A 133 15.08 -3.13 -0.61
N ALA A 134 14.91 -2.93 -1.92
CA ALA A 134 15.69 -1.95 -2.68
C ALA A 134 14.97 -1.54 -3.96
N MET A 135 15.26 -0.33 -4.44
CA MET A 135 14.87 0.13 -5.77
C MET A 135 16.08 0.65 -6.54
N SER A 136 16.15 0.35 -7.83
CA SER A 136 17.25 0.75 -8.70
C SER A 136 16.79 0.85 -10.17
N GLY A 137 17.73 1.25 -11.03
CA GLY A 137 17.48 1.41 -12.47
C GLY A 137 16.74 2.70 -12.84
N PRO A 138 16.61 3.00 -14.14
CA PRO A 138 15.88 4.18 -14.60
C PRO A 138 14.44 4.18 -14.12
N GLY A 139 14.00 5.28 -13.50
CA GLY A 139 12.64 5.39 -12.95
C GLY A 139 12.35 4.44 -11.79
N ASN A 140 13.40 3.91 -11.13
CA ASN A 140 13.29 3.01 -9.98
C ASN A 140 12.49 1.72 -10.28
N THR A 141 12.58 1.17 -11.49
CA THR A 141 11.76 0.04 -11.94
C THR A 141 12.33 -1.35 -11.63
N VAL A 142 13.55 -1.45 -11.11
CA VAL A 142 14.17 -2.72 -10.72
C VAL A 142 14.16 -2.82 -9.20
N TRP A 143 13.38 -3.75 -8.66
CA TRP A 143 13.16 -3.87 -7.22
C TRP A 143 13.82 -5.12 -6.67
N GLY A 144 14.63 -4.96 -5.62
CA GLY A 144 15.07 -6.07 -4.79
C GLY A 144 13.93 -6.53 -3.89
N VAL A 145 13.69 -7.83 -3.79
CA VAL A 145 12.58 -8.40 -3.03
C VAL A 145 12.99 -9.62 -2.19
N ASP A 146 12.45 -9.69 -0.98
CA ASP A 146 12.31 -10.93 -0.22
C ASP A 146 10.90 -11.50 -0.41
N ARG A 147 10.83 -12.76 -0.80
CA ARG A 147 9.60 -13.39 -1.33
C ARG A 147 8.87 -14.25 -0.30
N GLY A 148 7.62 -14.62 -0.61
CA GLY A 148 6.80 -15.49 0.26
C GLY A 148 6.55 -14.93 1.67
N GLN A 149 6.36 -13.62 1.78
CA GLN A 149 6.16 -12.94 3.05
C GLN A 149 4.72 -13.11 3.56
N LYS A 150 4.50 -12.76 4.83
CA LYS A 150 3.16 -12.73 5.46
C LYS A 150 2.37 -14.05 5.33
N GLY A 151 3.08 -15.19 5.36
CA GLY A 151 2.47 -16.52 5.28
C GLY A 151 2.09 -16.97 3.86
N THR A 152 2.51 -16.23 2.83
CA THR A 152 2.42 -16.67 1.44
C THR A 152 3.64 -17.52 1.07
N THR A 153 3.69 -18.06 -0.15
CA THR A 153 4.83 -18.84 -0.65
C THR A 153 5.27 -18.23 -1.97
N ALA A 154 6.58 -18.25 -2.25
CA ALA A 154 7.10 -17.87 -3.55
C ALA A 154 6.42 -18.67 -4.68
N ALA A 155 5.90 -17.98 -5.70
CA ALA A 155 5.21 -18.55 -6.85
C ALA A 155 5.71 -17.93 -8.18
N SER A 156 5.57 -18.63 -9.31
CA SER A 156 5.86 -18.01 -10.60
C SER A 156 4.80 -16.97 -10.95
N HIS A 157 5.21 -15.83 -11.53
CA HIS A 157 4.33 -14.77 -12.02
C HIS A 157 4.65 -14.44 -13.47
N LEU A 158 3.62 -14.17 -14.28
CA LEU A 158 3.80 -13.74 -15.67
C LEU A 158 4.00 -12.22 -15.74
N ALA A 159 4.66 -11.76 -16.80
CA ALA A 159 4.65 -10.35 -17.18
C ALA A 159 3.19 -9.87 -17.30
N SER A 160 2.97 -8.59 -17.02
CA SER A 160 1.64 -7.98 -16.88
C SER A 160 0.87 -8.39 -15.62
N ALA A 161 1.38 -9.29 -14.77
CA ALA A 161 0.76 -9.58 -13.47
C ALA A 161 0.68 -8.29 -12.65
N PRO A 162 -0.49 -7.97 -12.05
CA PRO A 162 -0.64 -6.78 -11.23
C PRO A 162 0.30 -6.81 -10.03
N VAL A 163 1.02 -5.71 -9.85
CA VAL A 163 1.82 -5.39 -8.67
C VAL A 163 1.05 -4.32 -7.91
N VAL A 164 0.69 -4.63 -6.67
CA VAL A 164 -0.18 -3.79 -5.84
C VAL A 164 0.51 -3.58 -4.49
N PHE A 165 0.45 -2.36 -3.95
CA PHE A 165 0.98 -2.09 -2.62
C PHE A 165 0.18 -2.86 -1.55
N TYR A 166 0.87 -3.52 -0.63
CA TYR A 166 0.27 -4.29 0.46
C TYR A 166 0.26 -3.46 1.75
N ALA A 167 -0.87 -2.78 1.99
CA ALA A 167 -1.16 -2.07 3.23
C ALA A 167 -1.78 -3.03 4.26
N ALA A 168 -0.99 -3.90 4.89
CA ALA A 168 -1.53 -4.64 6.03
C ALA A 168 -1.78 -3.68 7.19
N THR A 169 -3.04 -3.57 7.61
CA THR A 169 -3.34 -3.26 9.00
C THR A 169 -3.00 -4.50 9.80
N ASP A 170 -1.92 -4.45 10.57
CA ASP A 170 -1.62 -5.49 11.53
C ASP A 170 -2.65 -5.42 12.67
N THR A 171 -3.87 -5.90 12.42
CA THR A 171 -4.73 -6.31 13.52
C THR A 171 -4.11 -7.60 14.04
N LEU A 172 -3.21 -7.44 15.00
CA LEU A 172 -2.91 -8.48 15.99
C LEU A 172 -4.25 -8.85 16.64
N ALA A 173 -5.03 -9.72 15.99
CA ALA A 173 -5.87 -10.63 16.71
C ALA A 173 -4.87 -11.44 17.52
N ALA A 174 -4.66 -11.00 18.77
CA ALA A 174 -3.97 -11.81 19.75
C ALA A 174 -4.54 -13.21 19.60
N ASP A 175 -3.66 -14.15 19.28
CA ASP A 175 -3.93 -15.57 19.33
C ASP A 175 -4.21 -15.89 20.80
N VAL A 176 -5.43 -15.61 21.26
CA VAL A 176 -5.98 -16.12 22.52
C VAL A 176 -6.50 -17.53 22.24
N ASP A 177 -5.62 -18.42 21.76
CA ASP A 177 -5.88 -19.86 21.76
C ASP A 177 -4.59 -20.70 21.71
N ASP A 178 -3.56 -20.36 22.48
CA ASP A 178 -2.58 -21.36 22.91
C ASP A 178 -1.96 -21.07 24.28
N LEU A 179 -2.67 -21.45 25.34
CA LEU A 179 -2.00 -22.12 26.44
C LEU A 179 -2.94 -23.19 27.01
N ASP A 180 -2.74 -24.41 26.50
CA ASP A 180 -3.17 -25.66 27.11
C ASP A 180 -2.78 -25.70 28.60
N THR A 181 -3.75 -25.57 29.50
CA THR A 181 -3.54 -25.74 30.94
C THR A 181 -3.62 -27.21 31.32
N THR A 182 -2.64 -28.03 30.92
CA THR A 182 -2.42 -29.33 31.58
C THR A 182 -1.71 -29.11 32.91
N THR A 183 -2.48 -28.81 33.95
CA THR A 183 -2.03 -29.03 35.34
C THR A 183 -2.32 -30.48 35.71
N THR A 184 -1.31 -31.34 35.60
CA THR A 184 -1.34 -32.66 36.23
C THR A 184 -0.92 -32.51 37.68
N ILE A 185 -1.86 -32.71 38.60
CA ILE A 185 -1.59 -32.84 40.04
C ILE A 185 -1.20 -34.30 40.30
N TYR A 186 0.00 -34.54 40.83
CA TYR A 186 0.36 -35.74 41.57
C TYR A 186 0.89 -35.31 42.94
#